data_AF-A0A3M6UQW7-F1
#
_entry.id   AF-A0A3M6UQW7-F1
#
_cell.length_a   1.000
_cell.length_b   1.000
_cell.length_c   1.000
_cell.angle_alpha   90.00
_cell.angle_beta   90.00
_cell.angle_gamma   90.00
#
_symmetry.space_group_name_H-M   'P 1'
#
loop_
_entity.id
_entity.type
_entity.pdbx_description
1 polymer ?
#
loop_
_entity_poly.entity_id
_entity_poly.type
_entity_poly.pdbx_seq_one_letter_code
_entity_poly.pdbx_strand_id
1 'polypeptide(L)'
;MDGPQAGEARSNGGQEEVPKSRPLENSTPTFLVDTFYLGVGLLERYGWLILIGLVILVFLWSKLKPYWKELQNKWERQQEIANFDPIKAARQQESMENARRRLQEKQDAKAAKFMEDQKLAIILLTADETRRKEKIEDWDRHQEGKGYRTKRYKSPEDSEQSSPSSKPKKPKKPLRKSDYSPLSGGGSGFSYRPPRRGAGGGG
;
A
#
# COMPACT_ATOMS: atom_id res chain seq x y z
N MET A 1 -63.76 -32.82 -93.55
CA MET A 1 -62.75 -31.89 -94.09
C MET A 1 -61.49 -32.13 -93.28
N ASP A 2 -60.69 -33.08 -93.75
CA ASP A 2 -59.38 -33.43 -93.22
C ASP A 2 -58.35 -32.36 -93.57
N GLY A 3 -57.38 -32.12 -92.69
CA GLY A 3 -56.21 -31.29 -93.00
C GLY A 3 -55.48 -30.76 -91.75
N PRO A 4 -54.20 -31.13 -91.50
CA PRO A 4 -53.52 -30.99 -90.21
C PRO A 4 -52.48 -29.86 -90.19
N GLN A 5 -51.91 -29.55 -89.02
CA GLN A 5 -50.46 -29.34 -88.91
C GLN A 5 -49.95 -29.30 -87.46
N ALA A 6 -48.88 -30.06 -87.25
CA ALA A 6 -48.06 -30.18 -86.07
C ALA A 6 -47.16 -28.95 -85.87
N GLY A 7 -46.73 -28.73 -84.62
CA GLY A 7 -45.74 -27.71 -84.26
C GLY A 7 -45.02 -28.09 -82.96
N GLU A 8 -43.82 -28.60 -83.14
CA GLU A 8 -42.83 -29.07 -82.17
C GLU A 8 -42.38 -28.10 -81.07
N ALA A 9 -42.01 -28.72 -79.93
CA ALA A 9 -40.78 -28.52 -79.14
C ALA A 9 -40.51 -27.18 -78.43
N ARG A 10 -40.30 -27.27 -77.11
CA ARG A 10 -39.04 -26.96 -76.36
C ARG A 10 -39.37 -26.83 -74.87
N SER A 11 -38.85 -27.72 -74.02
CA SER A 11 -37.59 -27.54 -73.27
C SER A 11 -37.52 -26.23 -72.49
N ASN A 12 -37.79 -26.30 -71.18
CA ASN A 12 -37.23 -25.44 -70.13
C ASN A 12 -37.38 -26.28 -68.84
N GLY A 13 -36.31 -26.74 -68.21
CA GLY A 13 -35.20 -25.92 -67.71
C GLY A 13 -35.46 -25.76 -66.22
N GLY A 14 -34.93 -26.71 -65.42
CA GLY A 14 -35.04 -26.66 -63.97
C GLY A 14 -34.42 -25.38 -63.42
N GLN A 15 -35.16 -24.70 -62.57
CA GLN A 15 -34.64 -23.64 -61.71
C GLN A 15 -34.92 -24.04 -60.27
N GLU A 16 -33.84 -24.34 -59.55
CA GLU A 16 -33.79 -24.41 -58.10
C GLU A 16 -34.10 -23.02 -57.55
N GLU A 17 -35.15 -22.90 -56.73
CA GLU A 17 -35.43 -21.66 -56.01
C GLU A 17 -34.53 -21.55 -54.77
N VAL A 18 -33.61 -20.60 -54.82
CA VAL A 18 -32.83 -20.11 -53.67
C VAL A 18 -33.78 -19.36 -52.73
N PRO A 19 -33.84 -19.68 -51.42
CA PRO A 19 -34.75 -18.99 -50.51
C PRO A 19 -34.31 -17.53 -50.31
N LYS A 20 -35.18 -16.62 -50.73
CA LYS A 20 -35.08 -15.17 -50.57
C LYS A 20 -35.02 -14.83 -49.08
N SER A 21 -33.86 -14.38 -48.59
CA SER A 21 -33.69 -13.90 -47.21
C SER A 21 -34.61 -12.69 -46.96
N ARG A 22 -35.44 -12.78 -45.91
CA ARG A 22 -36.38 -11.73 -45.49
C ARG A 22 -35.64 -10.45 -45.09
N PRO A 23 -36.19 -9.25 -45.36
CA PRO A 23 -35.58 -8.00 -44.91
C PRO A 23 -35.60 -7.91 -43.38
N LEU A 24 -34.54 -7.33 -42.81
CA LEU A 24 -34.38 -7.07 -41.38
C LEU A 24 -35.46 -6.08 -40.89
N GLU A 25 -36.48 -6.57 -40.22
CA GLU A 25 -37.46 -5.72 -39.51
C GLU A 25 -36.85 -5.28 -38.18
N ASN A 26 -36.47 -4.01 -38.09
CA ASN A 26 -36.12 -3.39 -36.82
C ASN A 26 -37.40 -3.22 -36.01
N SER A 27 -37.61 -4.08 -35.01
CA SER A 27 -38.74 -3.95 -34.08
C SER A 27 -38.67 -2.59 -33.40
N THR A 28 -39.59 -1.69 -33.75
CA THR A 28 -39.76 -0.45 -32.99
C THR A 28 -40.22 -0.82 -31.59
N PRO A 29 -39.65 -0.24 -30.53
CA PRO A 29 -40.06 -0.55 -29.17
C PRO A 29 -41.55 -0.20 -29.03
N THR A 30 -42.38 -1.23 -28.92
CA THR A 30 -43.85 -1.11 -28.85
C THR A 30 -44.26 -0.19 -27.70
N PHE A 31 -43.51 -0.18 -26.59
CA PHE A 31 -43.71 0.76 -25.50
C PHE A 31 -43.63 2.24 -25.93
N LEU A 32 -42.68 2.63 -26.79
CA LEU A 32 -42.60 4.02 -27.27
C LEU A 32 -43.77 4.34 -28.22
N VAL A 33 -44.18 3.36 -29.02
CA VAL A 33 -45.29 3.51 -29.97
C VAL A 33 -46.63 3.63 -29.23
N ASP A 34 -46.87 2.80 -28.23
CA ASP A 34 -48.09 2.79 -27.42
C ASP A 34 -48.19 4.04 -26.54
N THR A 35 -47.08 4.46 -25.91
CA THR A 35 -47.05 5.72 -25.15
C THR A 35 -47.24 6.95 -26.05
N PHE A 36 -46.71 6.91 -27.27
CA PHE A 36 -46.92 7.95 -28.26
C PHE A 36 -48.39 8.02 -28.72
N TYR A 37 -49.02 6.90 -29.09
CA TYR A 37 -50.43 6.90 -29.49
C TYR A 37 -51.39 7.29 -28.36
N LEU A 38 -51.11 6.88 -27.13
CA LEU A 38 -51.86 7.33 -25.95
C LEU A 38 -51.70 8.85 -25.75
N GLY A 39 -50.47 9.36 -25.90
CA GLY A 39 -50.19 10.79 -25.85
C GLY A 39 -50.85 11.59 -26.96
N VAL A 40 -50.84 11.08 -28.20
CA VAL A 40 -51.48 11.71 -29.37
C VAL A 40 -53.00 11.68 -29.23
N GLY A 41 -53.60 10.60 -28.74
CA GLY A 41 -55.05 10.54 -28.48
C GLY A 41 -55.51 11.52 -27.40
N LEU A 42 -54.69 11.74 -26.37
CA LEU A 42 -54.93 12.79 -25.38
C LEU A 42 -54.72 14.20 -25.97
N LEU A 43 -53.74 14.36 -26.87
CA LEU A 43 -53.47 15.62 -27.57
C LEU A 43 -54.58 16.00 -28.55
N GLU A 44 -55.22 15.05 -29.22
CA GLU A 44 -56.35 15.31 -30.11
C GLU A 44 -57.58 15.79 -29.32
N ARG A 45 -57.86 15.16 -28.17
CA ARG A 45 -59.01 15.50 -27.31
C ARG A 45 -58.77 16.74 -26.44
N TYR A 46 -57.53 16.99 -26.02
CA TYR A 46 -57.16 18.05 -25.07
C TYR A 46 -56.07 18.99 -25.60
N GLY A 47 -55.90 19.10 -26.91
CA GLY A 47 -54.84 19.91 -27.52
C GLY A 47 -54.89 21.39 -27.11
N TRP A 48 -56.09 21.91 -26.84
CA TRP A 48 -56.27 23.25 -26.29
C TRP A 48 -55.72 23.40 -24.85
N LEU A 49 -55.82 22.37 -24.00
CA LEU A 49 -55.18 22.37 -22.68
C LEU A 49 -53.66 22.34 -22.79
N ILE A 50 -53.12 21.67 -23.80
CA ILE A 50 -51.68 21.62 -24.05
C ILE A 50 -51.18 22.99 -24.53
N LEU A 51 -51.95 23.69 -25.37
CA LEU A 51 -51.65 25.08 -25.74
C LEU A 51 -51.69 26.02 -24.53
N ILE A 52 -52.74 25.95 -23.70
CA ILE A 52 -52.84 26.75 -22.47
C ILE A 52 -51.71 26.40 -21.49
N GLY A 53 -51.42 25.12 -21.33
CA GLY A 53 -50.31 24.62 -20.51
C GLY A 53 -48.95 25.13 -21.00
N LEU A 54 -48.74 25.17 -22.31
CA LEU A 54 -47.52 25.72 -22.91
C LEU A 54 -47.41 27.23 -22.71
N VAL A 55 -48.51 27.98 -22.83
CA VAL A 55 -48.54 29.42 -22.51
C VAL A 55 -48.23 29.67 -21.04
N ILE A 56 -48.85 28.91 -20.13
CA ILE A 56 -48.57 28.98 -18.68
C ILE A 56 -47.11 28.60 -18.39
N LEU A 57 -46.58 27.57 -19.06
CA LEU A 57 -45.20 27.13 -18.87
C LEU A 57 -44.22 28.20 -19.34
N VAL A 58 -44.45 28.83 -20.49
CA VAL A 58 -43.63 29.95 -20.99
C VAL A 58 -43.70 31.13 -20.03
N PHE A 59 -44.88 31.44 -19.51
CA PHE A 59 -45.07 32.49 -18.50
C PHE A 59 -44.32 32.17 -17.20
N LEU A 60 -44.45 30.95 -16.68
CA LEU A 60 -43.71 30.46 -15.51
C LEU A 60 -42.20 30.51 -15.76
N TRP A 61 -41.72 30.02 -16.91
CA TRP A 61 -40.31 30.09 -17.28
C TRP A 61 -39.82 31.53 -17.35
N SER A 62 -40.62 32.47 -17.88
CA SER A 62 -40.26 33.89 -17.91
C SER A 62 -40.07 34.48 -16.51
N LYS A 63 -40.87 34.03 -15.52
CA LYS A 63 -40.80 34.47 -14.12
C LYS A 63 -39.76 33.72 -13.30
N LEU A 64 -39.48 32.45 -13.63
CA LEU A 64 -38.49 31.62 -12.97
C LEU A 64 -37.07 31.92 -13.45
N LYS A 65 -36.87 32.27 -14.72
CA LYS A 65 -35.55 32.65 -15.28
C LYS A 65 -34.74 33.60 -14.39
N PRO A 66 -35.26 34.74 -13.88
CA PRO A 66 -34.49 35.61 -13.00
C PRO A 66 -34.09 34.94 -11.68
N TYR A 67 -35.01 34.17 -11.06
CA TYR A 67 -34.74 33.47 -9.80
C TYR A 67 -33.66 32.38 -9.96
N TRP A 68 -33.71 31.63 -11.06
CA TRP A 68 -32.74 30.59 -11.36
C TRP A 68 -31.38 31.18 -11.72
N LYS A 69 -31.35 32.30 -12.45
CA LYS A 69 -30.10 33.03 -12.73
C LYS A 69 -29.45 33.55 -11.46
N GLU A 70 -30.22 34.09 -10.51
CA GLU A 70 -29.67 34.54 -9.23
C GLU A 70 -29.10 33.37 -8.41
N LEU A 71 -29.77 32.23 -8.43
CA LEU A 71 -29.30 31.03 -7.72
C LEU A 71 -28.02 30.48 -8.36
N GLN A 72 -27.98 30.40 -9.69
CA GLN A 72 -26.79 29.97 -10.43
C GLN A 72 -25.62 30.93 -10.20
N ASN A 73 -25.85 32.24 -10.28
CA ASN A 73 -24.83 33.25 -10.01
C ASN A 73 -24.31 33.18 -8.56
N LYS A 74 -25.17 32.83 -7.58
CA LYS A 74 -24.74 32.65 -6.18
C LYS A 74 -23.83 31.42 -6.04
N TRP A 75 -24.15 30.32 -6.73
CA TRP A 75 -23.33 29.12 -6.72
C TRP A 75 -21.98 29.36 -7.39
N GLU A 76 -21.96 30.04 -8.54
CA GLU A 76 -20.73 30.41 -9.24
C GLU A 76 -19.85 31.34 -8.38
N ARG A 77 -20.43 32.39 -7.77
CA ARG A 77 -19.69 33.26 -6.85
C ARG A 77 -19.15 32.53 -5.63
N GLN A 78 -19.90 31.57 -5.07
CA GLN A 78 -19.40 30.77 -3.94
C GLN A 78 -18.23 29.88 -4.36
N GLN A 79 -18.25 29.34 -5.57
CA GLN A 79 -17.12 28.59 -6.12
C GLN A 79 -15.92 29.51 -6.38
N GLU A 80 -16.12 30.69 -6.96
CA GLU A 80 -15.06 31.68 -7.15
C GLU A 80 -14.44 32.10 -5.81
N ILE A 81 -15.25 32.48 -4.82
CA ILE A 81 -14.76 32.83 -3.47
C ILE A 81 -14.05 31.63 -2.84
N ALA A 82 -14.57 30.41 -3.00
CA ALA A 82 -13.93 29.22 -2.47
C ALA A 82 -12.58 28.91 -3.14
N ASN A 83 -12.41 29.28 -4.40
CA ASN A 83 -11.19 29.10 -5.18
C ASN A 83 -10.16 30.23 -4.92
N PHE A 84 -10.63 31.46 -4.66
CA PHE A 84 -9.77 32.63 -4.42
C PHE A 84 -9.50 32.93 -2.94
N ASP A 85 -9.94 32.07 -2.00
CA ASP A 85 -9.72 32.28 -0.58
C ASP A 85 -8.24 32.02 -0.20
N PRO A 86 -7.45 33.08 0.12
CA PRO A 86 -6.03 32.93 0.43
C PRO A 86 -5.80 32.09 1.70
N ILE A 87 -6.80 32.03 2.60
CA ILE A 87 -6.72 31.26 3.84
C ILE A 87 -6.75 29.76 3.53
N LYS A 88 -7.51 29.33 2.51
CA LYS A 88 -7.53 27.92 2.09
C LYS A 88 -6.23 27.51 1.43
N ALA A 89 -5.65 28.38 0.60
CA ALA A 89 -4.35 28.14 -0.02
C ALA A 89 -3.24 28.01 1.04
N ALA A 90 -3.22 28.89 2.04
CA ALA A 90 -2.28 28.82 3.16
C ALA A 90 -2.42 27.51 3.95
N ARG A 91 -3.66 27.11 4.30
CA ARG A 91 -3.92 25.84 5.00
C ARG A 91 -3.47 24.62 4.18
N GLN A 92 -3.65 24.64 2.86
CA GLN A 92 -3.15 23.58 1.99
C GLN A 92 -1.62 23.55 1.99
N GLN A 93 -0.95 24.70 1.88
CA GLN A 93 0.51 24.79 1.95
C GLN A 93 1.04 24.26 3.29
N GLU A 94 0.47 24.69 4.41
CA GLU A 94 0.82 24.20 5.74
C GLU A 94 0.62 22.68 5.87
N SER A 95 -0.46 22.13 5.29
CA SER A 95 -0.70 20.69 5.30
C SER A 95 0.35 19.92 4.48
N MET A 96 0.78 20.46 3.34
CA MET A 96 1.81 19.88 2.49
C MET A 96 3.19 19.97 3.14
N GLU A 97 3.52 21.10 3.77
CA GLU A 97 4.77 21.29 4.50
C GLU A 97 4.88 20.35 5.69
N ASN A 98 3.79 20.19 6.46
CA ASN A 98 3.75 19.22 7.54
C ASN A 98 3.92 17.78 7.05
N ALA A 99 3.34 17.43 5.90
CA ALA A 99 3.55 16.11 5.30
C ALA A 99 5.02 15.89 4.89
N ARG A 100 5.67 16.90 4.28
CA ARG A 100 7.09 16.87 3.93
C ARG A 100 7.98 16.73 5.17
N ARG A 101 7.71 17.52 6.21
CA ARG A 101 8.44 17.46 7.48
C ARG A 101 8.34 16.08 8.13
N ARG A 102 7.14 15.50 8.21
CA ARG A 102 6.95 14.14 8.73
C ARG A 102 7.71 13.08 7.92
N LEU A 103 7.84 13.28 6.62
CA LEU A 103 8.62 12.37 5.77
C LEU A 103 10.12 12.52 6.02
N GLN A 104 10.62 13.75 6.16
CA GLN A 104 12.01 14.04 6.53
C GLN A 104 12.35 13.44 7.89
N GLU A 105 11.53 13.66 8.91
CA GLU A 105 11.72 13.09 10.25
C GLU A 105 11.81 11.55 10.23
N LYS A 106 11.02 10.88 9.37
CA LYS A 106 11.11 9.42 9.17
C LYS A 106 12.41 9.00 8.47
N GLN A 107 12.89 9.79 7.52
CA GLN A 107 14.17 9.51 6.84
C GLN A 107 15.35 9.75 7.78
N ASP A 108 15.33 10.85 8.53
CA ASP A 108 16.34 11.19 9.53
C ASP A 108 16.39 10.15 10.65
N ALA A 109 15.24 9.69 11.14
CA ALA A 109 15.18 8.62 12.14
C ALA A 109 15.78 7.30 11.63
N LYS A 110 15.63 6.98 10.34
CA LYS A 110 16.26 5.80 9.73
C LYS A 110 17.76 6.00 9.56
N ALA A 111 18.18 7.18 9.13
CA ALA A 111 19.59 7.52 8.98
C ALA A 111 20.31 7.48 10.34
N ALA A 112 19.70 8.04 11.39
CA ALA A 112 20.23 8.01 12.75
C ALA A 112 20.43 6.57 13.25
N LYS A 113 19.42 5.71 13.10
CA LYS A 113 19.55 4.28 13.48
C LYS A 113 20.68 3.58 12.74
N PHE A 114 20.80 3.82 11.44
CA PHE A 114 21.87 3.23 10.64
C PHE A 114 23.26 3.73 11.08
N MET A 115 23.39 5.02 11.38
CA MET A 115 24.64 5.58 11.92
C MET A 115 24.97 5.01 13.30
N GLU A 116 23.98 4.79 14.17
CA GLU A 116 24.17 4.13 15.46
C GLU A 116 24.66 2.70 15.29
N ASP A 117 23.99 1.92 14.43
CA ASP A 117 24.37 0.54 14.13
C ASP A 117 25.79 0.45 13.57
N GLN A 118 26.17 1.35 12.66
CA GLN A 118 27.53 1.44 12.13
C GLN A 118 28.55 1.76 13.21
N LYS A 119 28.28 2.75 14.06
CA LYS A 119 29.18 3.11 15.17
C LYS A 119 29.37 1.94 16.12
N LEU A 120 28.28 1.26 16.48
CA LEU A 120 28.34 0.07 17.33
C LEU A 120 29.17 -1.03 16.67
N ALA A 121 28.98 -1.30 15.38
CA ALA A 121 29.77 -2.29 14.66
C ALA A 121 31.27 -1.96 14.64
N ILE A 122 31.63 -0.69 14.43
CA ILE A 122 33.03 -0.23 14.47
C ILE A 122 33.62 -0.38 15.88
N ILE A 123 32.87 0.00 16.92
CA ILE A 123 33.30 -0.14 18.32
C ILE A 123 33.53 -1.63 18.67
N LEU A 124 32.65 -2.52 18.23
CA LEU A 124 32.81 -3.95 18.46
C LEU A 124 34.04 -4.51 17.74
N LEU A 125 34.27 -4.13 16.47
CA LEU A 125 35.45 -4.54 15.71
C LEU A 125 36.74 -4.12 16.42
N THR A 126 36.82 -2.86 16.85
CA THR A 126 38.01 -2.34 17.55
C THR A 126 38.24 -3.05 18.88
N ALA A 127 37.18 -3.37 19.63
CA ALA A 127 37.27 -4.14 20.87
C ALA A 127 37.74 -5.59 20.64
N ASP A 128 37.37 -6.22 19.52
CA ASP A 128 37.84 -7.56 19.19
C ASP A 128 39.29 -7.56 18.71
N GLU A 129 39.72 -6.52 17.98
CA GLU A 129 41.12 -6.34 17.60
C GLU A 129 42.02 -6.10 18.81
N THR A 130 41.61 -5.30 19.79
CA THR A 130 42.38 -5.09 21.02
C THR A 130 42.50 -6.38 21.82
N ARG A 131 41.42 -7.17 21.96
CA ARG A 131 41.46 -8.51 22.58
C ARG A 131 42.41 -9.46 21.86
N ARG A 132 42.46 -9.42 20.51
CA ARG A 132 43.42 -10.22 19.74
C ARG A 132 44.85 -9.76 19.99
N LYS A 133 45.12 -8.46 20.00
CA LYS A 133 46.44 -7.89 20.30
C LYS A 133 46.90 -8.22 21.72
N GLU A 134 46.02 -8.12 22.71
CA GLU A 134 46.33 -8.49 24.11
C GLU A 134 46.74 -9.96 24.24
N LYS A 135 46.07 -10.87 23.53
CA LYS A 135 46.43 -12.31 23.52
C LYS A 135 47.81 -12.55 22.91
N ILE A 136 48.13 -11.85 21.82
CA ILE A 136 49.45 -11.95 21.18
C ILE A 136 50.52 -11.41 22.12
N GLU A 137 50.31 -10.21 22.68
CA GLU A 137 51.26 -9.58 23.62
C GLU A 137 51.46 -10.42 24.89
N ASP A 138 50.41 -11.05 25.41
CA ASP A 138 50.51 -11.97 26.53
C ASP A 138 51.32 -13.22 26.18
N TRP A 139 51.07 -13.81 25.01
CA TRP A 139 51.83 -14.97 24.53
C TRP A 139 53.31 -14.65 24.29
N ASP A 140 53.61 -13.49 23.70
CA ASP A 140 54.98 -13.00 23.51
C ASP A 140 55.69 -12.78 24.87
N ARG A 141 55.01 -12.16 25.85
CA ARG A 141 55.53 -12.02 27.21
C ARG A 141 55.82 -13.36 27.88
N HIS A 142 55.02 -14.38 27.59
CA HIS A 142 55.25 -15.73 28.08
C HIS A 142 56.48 -16.38 27.44
N GLN A 143 56.71 -16.22 26.13
CA GLN A 143 57.91 -16.69 25.45
C GLN A 143 59.19 -16.02 25.96
N GLU A 144 59.13 -14.71 26.24
CA GLU A 144 60.25 -13.94 26.79
C GLU A 144 60.54 -14.22 28.29
N GLY A 145 59.78 -15.12 28.94
CA GLY A 145 59.95 -15.45 30.37
C GLY A 145 59.42 -14.38 31.34
N LYS A 146 58.71 -13.35 30.85
CA LYS A 146 58.16 -12.24 31.64
C LYS A 146 56.76 -12.52 32.21
N GLY A 147 56.13 -13.63 31.82
CA GLY A 147 54.70 -13.95 32.04
C GLY A 147 54.21 -14.07 33.49
N TYR A 148 55.09 -14.17 34.50
CA TYR A 148 54.68 -14.34 35.91
C TYR A 148 54.78 -13.08 36.77
N ARG A 149 55.27 -11.94 36.25
CA ARG A 149 55.19 -10.67 37.00
C ARG A 149 53.76 -10.15 36.88
N THR A 150 52.97 -10.35 37.94
CA THR A 150 51.65 -9.74 38.11
C THR A 150 51.68 -8.28 37.65
N LYS A 151 50.70 -7.87 36.83
CA LYS A 151 50.42 -6.47 36.49
C LYS A 151 50.16 -5.68 37.78
N ARG A 152 51.20 -5.33 38.54
CA ARG A 152 51.13 -4.25 39.51
C ARG A 152 51.06 -2.98 38.67
N TYR A 153 49.88 -2.40 38.69
CA TYR A 153 49.57 -1.10 38.11
C TYR A 153 50.73 -0.13 38.39
N LYS A 154 51.43 0.27 37.33
CA LYS A 154 52.36 1.39 37.38
C LYS A 154 51.61 2.56 36.74
N SER A 155 50.84 3.27 37.57
CA SER A 155 50.58 4.69 37.31
C SER A 155 51.68 5.44 38.06
N PRO A 156 52.55 6.20 37.37
CA PRO A 156 53.61 6.95 38.00
C PRO A 156 53.09 8.34 38.38
N GLU A 157 52.13 8.41 39.30
CA GLU A 157 51.87 9.64 40.05
C GLU A 157 51.03 9.28 41.27
N ASP A 158 51.42 9.85 42.40
CA ASP A 158 50.83 9.77 43.74
C ASP A 158 51.16 8.57 44.65
N SER A 159 51.53 8.97 45.87
CA SER A 159 51.57 8.25 47.15
C SER A 159 52.85 7.51 47.53
N GLU A 160 53.76 8.29 48.12
CA GLU A 160 54.58 7.88 49.25
C GLU A 160 53.71 7.36 50.42
N GLN A 161 54.34 6.57 51.31
CA GLN A 161 53.89 6.10 52.65
C GLN A 161 53.17 4.73 52.80
N SER A 162 54.02 3.72 53.05
CA SER A 162 54.05 2.83 54.24
C SER A 162 52.78 2.07 54.72
N SER A 163 52.84 0.73 54.68
CA SER A 163 52.82 -0.21 55.85
C SER A 163 52.12 -1.56 55.54
N PRO A 164 52.60 -2.71 56.07
CA PRO A 164 52.04 -4.03 55.79
C PRO A 164 51.02 -4.46 56.87
N SER A 165 49.83 -4.94 56.47
CA SER A 165 48.94 -5.66 57.40
C SER A 165 48.53 -7.02 56.81
N SER A 166 48.88 -8.07 57.55
CA SER A 166 48.53 -9.47 57.29
C SER A 166 47.16 -9.80 57.88
N LYS A 167 46.31 -10.51 57.12
CA LYS A 167 45.06 -11.13 57.63
C LYS A 167 44.90 -12.57 57.12
N PRO A 168 44.25 -13.47 57.89
CA PRO A 168 44.31 -14.92 57.68
C PRO A 168 43.34 -15.42 56.60
N LYS A 169 43.69 -16.51 55.93
CA LYS A 169 42.93 -17.11 54.80
C LYS A 169 41.65 -17.78 55.31
N LYS A 170 40.49 -17.36 54.78
CA LYS A 170 39.18 -18.00 55.00
C LYS A 170 39.00 -19.24 54.09
N PRO A 171 38.23 -20.27 54.49
CA PRO A 171 38.03 -21.47 53.69
C PRO A 171 37.29 -21.16 52.39
N LYS A 172 37.80 -21.70 51.27
CA LYS A 172 37.29 -21.43 49.93
C LYS A 172 35.94 -22.15 49.72
N LYS A 173 34.92 -21.39 49.32
CA LYS A 173 33.65 -21.94 48.81
C LYS A 173 33.88 -22.63 47.46
N PRO A 174 33.24 -23.77 47.18
CA PRO A 174 33.38 -24.46 45.90
C PRO A 174 32.94 -23.54 44.76
N LEU A 175 33.72 -23.52 43.67
CA LEU A 175 33.55 -22.59 42.56
C LEU A 175 32.29 -22.83 41.70
N ARG A 176 31.52 -23.89 41.95
CA ARG A 176 30.31 -24.23 41.19
C ARG A 176 29.20 -24.70 42.12
N LYS A 177 27.97 -24.26 41.84
CA LYS A 177 26.76 -24.58 42.63
C LYS A 177 26.06 -25.88 42.19
N SER A 178 26.59 -26.58 41.18
CA SER A 178 25.96 -27.75 40.59
C SER A 178 26.95 -28.89 40.39
N ASP A 179 26.54 -30.11 40.72
CA ASP A 179 27.31 -31.36 40.63
C ASP A 179 27.42 -31.91 39.20
N TYR A 180 27.21 -31.05 38.19
CA TYR A 180 27.23 -31.48 36.79
C TYR A 180 28.67 -31.65 36.30
N SER A 181 29.08 -32.92 36.17
CA SER A 181 30.34 -33.31 35.55
C SER A 181 30.09 -33.65 34.08
N PRO A 182 30.75 -32.96 33.13
CA PRO A 182 30.60 -33.24 31.70
C PRO A 182 31.17 -34.61 31.27
N LEU A 183 31.80 -35.36 32.19
CA LEU A 183 32.30 -36.71 31.95
C LEU A 183 31.30 -37.81 32.35
N SER A 184 30.36 -37.50 33.26
CA SER A 184 29.30 -38.42 33.68
C SER A 184 28.00 -37.94 33.05
N GLY A 185 27.70 -38.44 31.85
CA GLY A 185 26.55 -38.04 31.05
C GLY A 185 25.21 -38.24 31.77
N GLY A 186 24.74 -37.20 32.45
CA GLY A 186 23.34 -37.03 32.84
C GLY A 186 22.55 -36.43 31.67
N GLY A 187 22.28 -37.25 30.66
CA GLY A 187 21.60 -36.84 29.43
C GLY A 187 20.11 -36.57 29.64
N SER A 188 19.71 -35.30 29.66
CA SER A 188 18.34 -34.87 29.34
C SER A 188 18.35 -34.33 27.92
N GLY A 189 17.75 -35.08 26.99
CA GLY A 189 17.82 -34.87 25.54
C GLY A 189 17.31 -33.49 25.08
N PHE A 190 18.08 -32.86 24.19
CA PHE A 190 17.69 -31.66 23.48
C PHE A 190 17.11 -32.06 22.11
N SER A 191 15.79 -32.28 22.03
CA SER A 191 15.09 -32.49 20.77
C SER A 191 14.77 -31.13 20.13
N TYR A 192 15.68 -30.62 19.29
CA TYR A 192 15.37 -29.48 18.42
C TYR A 192 14.42 -29.94 17.31
N ARG A 193 13.24 -29.32 17.21
CA ARG A 193 12.28 -29.54 16.12
C ARG A 193 12.13 -28.23 15.34
N PRO A 194 12.51 -28.17 14.05
CA PRO A 194 12.41 -26.95 13.27
C PRO A 194 10.94 -26.57 13.03
N PRO A 195 10.61 -25.27 12.93
CA PRO A 195 9.26 -24.83 12.63
C PRO A 195 8.85 -25.25 11.22
N ARG A 196 7.66 -25.87 11.08
CA ARG A 196 7.07 -26.23 9.79
C ARG A 196 6.69 -24.94 9.04
N ARG A 197 7.38 -24.65 7.93
CA ARG A 197 6.92 -23.69 6.93
C ARG A 197 5.73 -24.30 6.17
N GLY A 198 4.62 -23.55 6.08
CA GLY A 198 3.60 -23.73 5.04
C GLY A 198 2.35 -24.51 5.44
N ALA A 199 1.34 -23.81 5.95
CA ALA A 199 -0.07 -24.15 5.76
C ALA A 199 -0.88 -22.85 5.93
N GLY A 200 -1.09 -22.16 4.82
CA GLY A 200 -1.86 -20.92 4.74
C GLY A 200 -2.34 -20.74 3.31
N GLY A 201 -3.08 -21.72 2.82
CA GLY A 201 -3.89 -21.63 1.61
C GLY A 201 -5.36 -21.77 2.01
N GLY A 202 -6.21 -20.88 1.50
CA GLY A 202 -7.66 -20.99 1.54
C GLY A 202 -8.34 -19.97 2.44
N GLY A 203 -9.10 -19.06 1.82
CA GLY A 203 -9.93 -18.04 2.44
C GLY A 203 -10.09 -16.85 1.51
#